data_AF-A0AAV5X4K3-F1
#
_entry.id   AF-A0AAV5X4K3-F1
#
_cell.length_a   1.000
_cell.length_b   1.000
_cell.length_c   1.000
_cell.angle_alpha   90.00
_cell.angle_beta   90.00
_cell.angle_gamma   90.00
#
_symmetry.space_group_name_H-M   'P 1'
#
loop_
_entity.id
_entity.type
_entity.pdbx_description
1 polymer ?
#
loop_
_entity_poly.entity_id
_entity_poly.type
_entity_poly.pdbx_seq_one_letter_code
_entity_poly.pdbx_strand_id
1 'polypeptide(L)'
;PCRDTRVLQGRFCRGANEKAAIRLEIRALCGMKSLRSVDPRGMYYGITVVVSFHPLFITKVDQAFHVKCFFEEANRGLTAELGV
;
A
#
# COMPACT_ATOMS: atom_id res chain seq x y z
N PRO A 1 9.61 16.75 -10.24
CA PRO A 1 10.32 15.44 -10.20
C PRO A 1 10.63 15.03 -8.76
N CYS A 2 9.87 14.08 -8.20
CA CYS A 2 10.04 13.61 -6.81
C CYS A 2 11.46 13.05 -6.59
N ARG A 3 12.30 13.83 -5.91
CA ARG A 3 13.61 13.44 -5.38
C ARG A 3 13.49 13.37 -3.86
N ASP A 4 12.86 12.33 -3.34
CA ASP A 4 13.18 11.74 -2.02
C ASP A 4 12.16 10.62 -1.73
N THR A 5 12.52 9.38 -2.03
CA THR A 5 11.92 8.19 -1.40
C THR A 5 12.48 8.04 -0.01
N ARG A 6 12.19 9.00 0.89
CA ARG A 6 12.32 8.71 2.32
C ARG A 6 11.21 7.73 2.65
N VAL A 7 11.59 6.45 2.58
CA VAL A 7 11.03 5.33 3.36
C VAL A 7 10.27 5.93 4.53
N LEU A 8 8.97 5.72 4.65
CA LEU A 8 8.11 6.27 5.71
C LEU A 8 8.84 6.19 7.07
N GLN A 9 9.64 7.20 7.40
CA GLN A 9 10.60 7.12 8.51
C GLN A 9 9.86 7.62 9.74
N GLY A 10 8.79 6.91 10.07
CA GLY A 10 8.12 7.07 11.35
C GLY A 10 9.10 6.64 12.43
N ARG A 11 9.43 7.55 13.35
CA ARG A 11 10.11 7.16 14.59
C ARG A 11 9.15 6.28 15.38
N PHE A 12 9.44 4.98 15.43
CA PHE A 12 8.66 4.03 16.20
C PHE A 12 9.16 4.00 17.65
N CYS A 13 8.71 4.95 18.47
CA CYS A 13 9.00 4.98 19.90
C CYS A 13 8.13 3.94 20.62
N ARG A 14 8.78 2.98 21.29
CA ARG A 14 8.15 1.85 22.00
C ARG A 14 7.36 2.33 23.24
N GLY A 15 6.04 2.20 23.19
CA GLY A 15 5.21 1.91 24.36
C GLY A 15 4.99 0.39 24.45
N ALA A 16 5.25 -0.22 25.61
CA ALA A 16 5.08 -1.66 25.79
C ALA A 16 3.59 -2.04 25.67
N ASN A 17 3.24 -2.80 24.62
CA ASN A 17 1.90 -3.31 24.22
C ASN A 17 1.08 -2.54 23.16
N GLU A 18 1.64 -1.58 22.42
CA GLU A 18 0.92 -1.02 21.27
C GLU A 18 1.34 -1.67 19.93
N LYS A 19 0.36 -2.17 19.18
CA LYS A 19 0.58 -2.66 17.82
C LYS A 19 0.91 -1.49 16.90
N ALA A 20 2.00 -1.60 16.14
CA ALA A 20 2.35 -0.66 15.08
C ALA A 20 1.26 -0.66 14.00
N ALA A 21 0.53 0.44 13.83
CA ALA A 21 -0.38 0.63 12.72
C ALA A 21 0.21 1.68 11.75
N ILE A 22 0.47 1.28 10.50
CA ILE A 22 0.87 2.18 9.43
C ILE A 22 -0.35 2.41 8.55
N ARG A 23 -0.87 3.64 8.53
CA ARG A 23 -1.99 4.02 7.67
C ARG A 23 -1.44 4.46 6.32
N LEU A 24 -1.78 3.71 5.28
CA LEU A 24 -1.42 4.05 3.90
C LEU A 24 -2.64 4.64 3.20
N GLU A 25 -2.51 5.89 2.80
CA GLU A 25 -3.49 6.50 1.90
C GLU A 25 -3.14 6.12 0.46
N ILE A 26 -4.15 5.71 -0.31
CA ILE A 26 -4.03 5.43 -1.75
C ILE A 26 -4.01 6.76 -2.51
N ARG A 27 -3.07 7.62 -2.16
CA ARG A 27 -2.67 8.77 -2.94
C ARG A 27 -1.48 8.31 -3.78
N ALA A 28 -1.28 8.88 -4.97
CA ALA A 28 -0.11 8.59 -5.80
C ALA A 28 1.18 9.08 -5.11
N LEU A 29 1.59 8.36 -4.07
CA LEU A 29 2.81 8.56 -3.31
C LEU A 29 3.95 7.92 -4.07
N CYS A 30 5.12 8.54 -3.99
CA CYS A 30 6.34 7.99 -4.56
C CYS A 30 6.61 6.59 -3.96
N GLY A 31 6.86 5.60 -4.81
CA GLY A 31 7.11 4.20 -4.42
C GLY A 31 5.89 3.27 -4.40
N MET A 32 4.67 3.80 -4.57
CA MET A 32 3.48 2.96 -4.79
C MET A 32 3.43 2.50 -6.25
N LYS A 33 3.25 1.20 -6.47
CA LYS A 33 3.07 0.60 -7.81
C LYS A 33 1.59 0.39 -8.05
N SER A 34 1.08 0.89 -9.17
CA SER A 34 -0.29 0.65 -9.59
C SER A 34 -0.30 -0.15 -10.89
N LEU A 35 -1.10 -1.21 -10.95
CA LEU A 35 -1.24 -2.08 -12.12
C LEU A 35 -2.72 -2.31 -12.41
N ARG A 36 -3.14 -2.02 -13.64
CA ARG A 36 -4.51 -2.31 -14.09
C ARG A 36 -4.63 -3.78 -14.45
N SER A 37 -5.69 -4.41 -13.96
CA SER A 37 -6.09 -5.78 -14.29
C SER A 37 -7.29 -5.74 -15.20
N VAL A 38 -7.22 -6.48 -16.32
CA VAL A 38 -8.34 -6.56 -17.28
C VAL A 38 -9.30 -7.69 -16.90
N ASP A 39 -8.82 -8.73 -16.22
CA ASP A 39 -9.61 -9.89 -15.83
C ASP A 39 -9.05 -10.51 -14.52
N PRO A 40 -9.75 -10.38 -13.36
CA PRO A 40 -10.94 -9.56 -13.12
C PRO A 40 -10.64 -8.07 -13.29
N ARG A 41 -11.65 -7.31 -13.76
CA ARG A 41 -11.56 -5.85 -13.96
C ARG A 41 -11.29 -5.17 -12.62
N GLY A 42 -10.14 -4.50 -12.52
CA GLY A 42 -9.74 -3.87 -11.28
C GLY A 42 -8.35 -3.25 -11.31
N MET A 43 -7.90 -2.82 -10.15
CA MET A 43 -6.62 -2.15 -9.96
C MET A 43 -5.85 -2.79 -8.80
N TYR A 44 -4.62 -3.22 -9.06
CA TYR A 44 -3.68 -3.62 -8.03
C TYR A 44 -2.88 -2.40 -7.55
N TYR A 45 -2.80 -2.22 -6.24
CA TYR A 45 -1.86 -1.31 -5.60
C TYR A 45 -0.85 -2.12 -4.80
N GLY A 46 0.43 -1.89 -5.06
CA GLY A 46 1.54 -2.55 -4.41
C GLY A 46 2.47 -1.54 -3.72
N ILE A 47 2.87 -1.83 -2.50
CA ILE A 47 3.91 -1.08 -1.79
C ILE A 47 4.85 -2.03 -1.07
N THR A 48 6.12 -1.63 -0.97
CA THR A 48 7.12 -2.34 -0.18
C THR A 48 7.40 -1.54 1.09
N VAL A 49 7.10 -2.12 2.25
CA VAL A 49 7.42 -1.53 3.55
C VAL A 49 8.68 -2.21 4.08
N VAL A 50 9.73 -1.44 4.33
CA VAL A 50 10.98 -1.94 4.92
C VAL A 50 11.05 -1.50 6.37
N VAL A 51 11.13 -2.45 7.28
CA VAL A 51 11.31 -2.22 8.72
C VAL A 51 12.78 -2.42 9.04
N SER A 52 13.48 -1.32 9.31
CA SER A 52 14.89 -1.32 9.71
C SER A 52 15.02 -1.11 11.21
N PHE A 53 15.82 -1.96 11.86
CA PHE A 53 16.07 -1.86 13.30
C PHE A 53 17.19 -0.89 13.64
N HIS A 54 18.07 -0.60 12.67
CA HIS A 54 19.16 0.37 12.83
C HIS A 54 18.89 1.61 11.96
N PRO A 55 19.00 2.84 12.50
CA PRO A 55 18.61 4.06 11.78
C PRO A 55 19.54 4.43 10.61
N LEU A 56 20.75 3.85 10.56
CA LEU A 56 21.78 4.20 9.58
C LEU A 56 22.11 3.09 8.57
N PHE A 57 21.77 1.83 8.87
CA PHE A 57 22.23 0.70 8.07
C PHE A 57 21.15 -0.36 7.94
N ILE A 58 21.05 -0.95 6.75
CA ILE A 58 20.21 -2.12 6.54
C ILE A 58 20.93 -3.34 7.11
N THR A 59 20.33 -3.99 8.10
CA THR A 59 20.93 -5.15 8.78
C THR A 59 20.27 -6.46 8.36
N LYS A 60 20.90 -7.60 8.69
CA LYS A 60 20.35 -8.94 8.38
C LYS A 60 18.99 -9.21 9.05
N VAL A 61 18.65 -8.48 10.10
CA VAL A 61 17.37 -8.62 10.82
C VAL A 61 16.28 -7.72 10.24
N ASP A 62 16.60 -6.85 9.27
CA ASP A 62 15.62 -6.00 8.63
C ASP A 62 14.65 -6.83 7.77
N GLN A 63 13.38 -6.45 7.79
CA GLN A 63 12.32 -7.16 7.08
C GLN A 63 11.65 -6.26 6.05
N ALA A 64 11.45 -6.80 4.85
CA ALA A 64 10.73 -6.13 3.78
C ALA A 64 9.41 -6.86 3.51
N PHE A 65 8.31 -6.13 3.63
CA PHE A 65 6.96 -6.63 3.39
C PHE A 65 6.41 -6.07 2.09
N HIS A 66 6.01 -6.94 1.18
CA HIS A 66 5.32 -6.57 -0.05
C HIS A 66 3.82 -6.65 0.17
N VAL A 67 3.19 -5.51 0.39
CA VAL A 67 1.75 -5.41 0.55
C VAL A 67 1.13 -5.21 -0.84
N LYS A 68 0.18 -6.08 -1.19
CA LYS A 68 -0.60 -5.98 -2.43
C LYS A 68 -2.07 -5.95 -2.08
N CYS A 69 -2.76 -4.92 -2.56
CA CYS A 69 -4.20 -4.78 -2.43
C CYS A 69 -4.82 -4.82 -3.83
N PHE A 70 -5.84 -5.66 -4.01
CA PHE A 70 -6.63 -5.69 -5.24
C PHE A 70 -7.95 -4.95 -5.00
N PHE A 71 -8.26 -4.00 -5.87
CA PHE A 71 -9.53 -3.29 -5.88
C PHE A 71 -10.29 -3.71 -7.14
N GLU A 72 -11.33 -4.49 -6.95
CA GLU A 72 -12.23 -4.86 -8.03
C GLU A 72 -13.11 -3.66 -8.41
N GLU A 73 -13.30 -3.46 -9.70
CA GLU A 73 -14.26 -2.48 -10.18
C GLU A 73 -15.67 -2.99 -9.90
N ALA A 74 -16.41 -2.30 -9.03
CA ALA A 74 -17.77 -2.67 -8.69
C ALA A 74 -18.69 -2.49 -9.91
N ASN A 75 -18.87 -3.55 -10.70
CA ASN A 75 -19.81 -3.58 -11.81
C ASN A 75 -21.23 -3.72 -11.27
N ARG A 76 -21.78 -2.65 -10.68
CA ARG A 76 -23.21 -2.56 -10.37
C ARG A 76 -23.94 -2.39 -11.70
N GLY A 77 -24.27 -3.50 -12.35
CA GLY A 77 -25.24 -3.48 -13.42
C GLY A 77 -26.54 -2.92 -12.86
N LEU A 78 -26.86 -1.67 -13.17
CA LEU A 78 -28.20 -1.17 -13.01
C LEU A 78 -29.04 -1.95 -14.02
N THR A 79 -29.70 -3.01 -13.58
CA THR A 79 -30.88 -3.54 -14.28
C THR A 79 -31.93 -2.43 -14.22
N ALA A 80 -31.84 -1.48 -15.14
CA ALA A 80 -32.98 -0.65 -15.48
C ALA A 80 -34.02 -1.62 -16.04
N GLU A 81 -35.02 -1.94 -15.23
CA GLU A 81 -36.24 -2.54 -15.74
C GLU A 81 -36.82 -1.54 -16.74
N LEU A 82 -36.56 -1.75 -18.03
CA LEU A 82 -37.39 -1.18 -19.08
C LEU A 82 -38.76 -1.83 -18.94
N GLY A 83 -39.60 -1.24 -18.09
CA GLY A 83 -41.03 -1.44 -18.12
C GLY A 83 -41.53 -0.92 -19.46
N VAL A 84 -41.98 -1.85 -20.30
CA VAL A 84 -42.74 -1.59 -21.53
C VAL A 84 -44.05 -0.86 -21.21
#